data_AF-A0A0F0HJ97-F1
#
_entry.id   AF-A0A0F0HJ97-F1
#
_cell.length_a   1.000
_cell.length_b   1.000
_cell.length_c   1.000
_cell.angle_alpha   90.00
_cell.angle_beta   90.00
_cell.angle_gamma   90.00
#
_symmetry.space_group_name_H-M   'P 1'
#
loop_
_entity.id
_entity.type
_entity.pdbx_description
1 polymer ?
#
loop_
_entity_poly.entity_id
_entity_poly.type
_entity_poly.pdbx_seq_one_letter_code
_entity_poly.pdbx_strand_id
1 'polypeptide(L)'
;MTKGAAKALEDTAQKLEKTLVEDAGQAVSKLYKDTHEGLEKSLKNHVENDAEHAASLRKYFVDDGGKVQEIRNGKLHALDPDDKSGIHGFVDPKTHKVKDPSPTDMQKKYHARKDKKNPGEGVKSEKIKDPTDLSRATEEARRANGDYKGKNYAALKYKDEDGHKFVLVGRSDYDRSHSERSIGKPLLGGHEGDVKELYTERAPCQDGPNCERWVGRHFESKNPDLKVSHGVDYDNKVVTEDRDWGHKAYLKQLKADHGAGDHSGTMGTKDFDEVGQEGRTPRVKKRARKGL
;
A
#
# COMPACT_ATOMS: atom_id res chain seq x y z
N MET A 1 10.74 -6.23 -49.30
CA MET A 1 11.96 -5.70 -48.66
C MET A 1 11.65 -4.93 -47.36
N THR A 2 10.76 -5.43 -46.49
CA THR A 2 10.22 -4.65 -45.36
C THR A 2 10.61 -5.17 -43.96
N LYS A 3 11.30 -6.32 -43.86
CA LYS A 3 11.73 -6.89 -42.57
C LYS A 3 13.05 -6.32 -42.02
N GLY A 4 13.90 -5.75 -42.87
CA GLY A 4 15.19 -5.18 -42.44
C GLY A 4 15.07 -3.79 -41.80
N ALA A 5 14.16 -2.96 -42.29
CA ALA A 5 13.96 -1.59 -41.79
C ALA A 5 13.29 -1.55 -40.40
N ALA A 6 12.36 -2.47 -40.12
CA ALA A 6 11.73 -2.58 -38.80
C ALA A 6 12.72 -2.99 -37.71
N LYS A 7 13.60 -3.97 -38.01
CA LYS A 7 14.65 -4.42 -37.09
C LYS A 7 15.69 -3.33 -36.83
N ALA A 8 16.05 -2.55 -37.87
CA ALA A 8 16.95 -1.41 -37.71
C ALA A 8 16.36 -0.30 -36.84
N LEU A 9 15.04 -0.07 -36.88
CA LEU A 9 14.35 0.91 -36.02
C LEU A 9 14.25 0.42 -34.57
N GLU A 10 13.98 -0.87 -34.35
CA GLU A 10 14.01 -1.49 -33.01
C GLU A 10 15.40 -1.45 -32.38
N ASP A 11 16.44 -1.79 -33.16
CA ASP A 11 17.84 -1.74 -32.71
C ASP A 11 18.29 -0.29 -32.43
N THR A 12 17.71 0.70 -33.12
CA THR A 12 18.01 2.13 -32.90
C THR A 12 17.27 2.66 -31.67
N ALA A 13 16.03 2.24 -31.42
CA ALA A 13 15.28 2.60 -30.22
C ALA A 13 15.93 2.03 -28.95
N GLN A 14 16.35 0.76 -28.98
CA GLN A 14 17.08 0.13 -27.87
C GLN A 14 18.44 0.78 -27.63
N LYS A 15 19.15 1.19 -28.69
CA LYS A 15 20.40 1.94 -28.53
C LYS A 15 20.16 3.32 -27.94
N LEU A 16 19.13 4.05 -28.39
CA LEU A 16 18.79 5.37 -27.85
C LEU A 16 18.35 5.31 -26.38
N GLU A 17 17.56 4.30 -26.01
CA GLU A 17 17.18 4.05 -24.62
C GLU A 17 18.40 3.77 -23.74
N LYS A 18 19.32 2.93 -24.24
CA LYS A 18 20.55 2.59 -23.52
C LYS A 18 21.52 3.77 -23.41
N THR A 19 21.65 4.57 -24.46
CA THR A 19 22.51 5.77 -24.46
C THR A 19 21.92 6.88 -23.59
N LEU A 20 20.60 7.06 -23.55
CA LEU A 20 19.95 8.01 -22.63
C LEU A 20 20.15 7.62 -21.15
N VAL A 21 20.13 6.32 -20.85
CA VAL A 21 20.40 5.80 -19.49
C VAL A 21 21.88 5.95 -19.13
N GLU A 22 22.80 5.66 -20.05
CA GLU A 22 24.25 5.79 -19.84
C GLU A 22 24.70 7.25 -19.70
N ASP A 23 24.16 8.16 -20.52
CA ASP A 23 24.49 9.60 -20.48
C ASP A 23 23.86 10.29 -19.26
N ALA A 24 22.65 9.90 -18.85
CA ALA A 24 22.06 10.37 -17.60
C ALA A 24 22.91 9.90 -16.39
N GLY A 25 23.37 8.64 -16.40
CA GLY A 25 24.25 8.10 -15.37
C GLY A 25 25.59 8.83 -15.29
N GLN A 26 26.19 9.18 -16.43
CA GLN A 26 27.46 9.92 -16.46
C GLN A 26 27.30 11.41 -16.11
N ALA A 27 26.23 12.08 -16.56
CA ALA A 27 25.96 13.47 -16.21
C ALA A 27 25.73 13.63 -14.71
N VAL A 28 24.99 12.70 -14.12
CA VAL A 28 24.78 12.60 -12.68
C VAL A 28 26.10 12.30 -11.95
N SER A 29 26.88 11.31 -12.41
CA SER A 29 28.22 11.00 -11.86
C SER A 29 29.20 12.18 -11.89
N LYS A 30 29.07 13.06 -12.89
CA LYS A 30 29.89 14.27 -13.01
C LYS A 30 29.41 15.39 -12.09
N LEU A 31 28.09 15.53 -11.91
CA LEU A 31 27.49 16.43 -10.92
C LEU A 31 27.86 16.01 -9.47
N TYR A 32 28.00 14.70 -9.23
CA TYR A 32 28.38 14.08 -7.95
C TYR A 32 29.77 14.47 -7.41
N LYS A 33 30.70 14.96 -8.24
CA LYS A 33 32.04 15.35 -7.76
C LYS A 33 32.10 16.76 -7.16
N ASP A 34 31.08 17.59 -7.38
CA ASP A 34 31.17 19.03 -7.12
C ASP A 34 30.30 19.52 -5.94
N THR A 35 29.64 18.66 -5.15
CA THR A 35 28.75 19.16 -4.05
C THR A 35 28.73 18.26 -2.79
N HIS A 36 28.82 18.91 -1.62
CA HIS A 36 29.20 18.41 -0.28
C HIS A 36 28.37 17.27 0.37
N GLU A 37 29.02 16.58 1.32
CA GLU A 37 28.76 15.29 2.01
C GLU A 37 27.38 15.05 2.69
N GLY A 38 26.44 16.00 2.67
CA GLY A 38 25.09 15.83 3.25
C GLY A 38 24.06 15.24 2.28
N LEU A 39 24.24 15.47 0.98
CA LEU A 39 23.35 15.00 -0.10
C LEU A 39 23.62 13.53 -0.47
N GLU A 40 24.84 13.03 -0.23
CA GLU A 40 25.26 11.68 -0.60
C GLU A 40 24.39 10.58 0.03
N LYS A 41 23.97 10.73 1.28
CA LYS A 41 23.22 9.67 1.98
C LYS A 41 21.76 9.59 1.53
N SER A 42 21.15 10.74 1.24
CA SER A 42 19.76 10.80 0.75
C SER A 42 19.67 10.46 -0.74
N LEU A 43 20.68 10.84 -1.54
CA LEU A 43 20.75 10.50 -2.97
C LEU A 43 21.28 9.10 -3.25
N LYS A 44 22.20 8.52 -2.46
CA LYS A 44 22.52 7.07 -2.59
C LYS A 44 21.30 6.22 -2.34
N ASN A 45 20.50 6.57 -1.33
CA ASN A 45 19.22 5.90 -1.08
C ASN A 45 18.23 6.08 -2.25
N HIS A 46 18.31 7.16 -3.03
CA HIS A 46 17.48 7.33 -4.23
C HIS A 46 18.04 6.60 -5.45
N VAL A 47 19.34 6.70 -5.74
CA VAL A 47 19.95 6.12 -6.94
C VAL A 47 20.14 4.60 -6.83
N GLU A 48 20.45 4.06 -5.65
CA GLU A 48 20.51 2.61 -5.43
C GLU A 48 19.10 1.99 -5.42
N ASN A 49 18.07 2.70 -4.91
CA ASN A 49 16.68 2.28 -5.11
C ASN A 49 16.26 2.39 -6.58
N ASP A 50 16.57 3.50 -7.26
CA ASP A 50 16.11 3.77 -8.62
C ASP A 50 16.76 2.83 -9.67
N ALA A 51 17.99 2.36 -9.44
CA ALA A 51 18.66 1.39 -10.29
C ALA A 51 18.12 -0.05 -10.11
N GLU A 52 17.68 -0.45 -8.91
CA GLU A 52 16.89 -1.68 -8.72
C GLU A 52 15.43 -1.53 -9.23
N HIS A 53 14.95 -0.29 -9.37
CA HIS A 53 13.63 0.07 -9.90
C HIS A 53 13.56 0.27 -11.42
N ALA A 54 14.62 0.03 -12.20
CA ALA A 54 14.53 0.04 -13.67
C ALA A 54 13.55 -1.02 -14.23
N ALA A 55 13.19 -2.03 -13.42
CA ALA A 55 11.95 -2.79 -13.56
C ALA A 55 10.98 -2.37 -12.44
N SER A 56 10.35 -1.20 -12.60
CA SER A 56 9.49 -0.58 -11.58
C SER A 56 8.44 -1.58 -11.09
N LEU A 57 8.42 -1.85 -9.79
CA LEU A 57 7.41 -2.72 -9.20
C LEU A 57 6.02 -2.16 -9.52
N ARG A 58 5.25 -2.88 -10.35
CA ARG A 58 3.94 -2.41 -10.80
C ARG A 58 2.97 -2.40 -9.63
N LYS A 59 2.13 -1.36 -9.59
CA LYS A 59 1.17 -1.10 -8.51
C LYS A 59 -0.24 -1.22 -9.07
N TYR A 60 -1.11 -1.93 -8.36
CA TYR A 60 -2.50 -2.11 -8.74
C TYR A 60 -3.42 -1.65 -7.64
N PHE A 61 -4.57 -1.12 -8.02
CA PHE A 61 -5.66 -0.77 -7.13
C PHE A 61 -6.84 -1.71 -7.38
N VAL A 62 -7.39 -2.28 -6.30
CA VAL A 62 -8.66 -2.99 -6.31
C VAL A 62 -9.74 -2.06 -5.79
N ASP A 63 -10.73 -1.74 -6.64
CA ASP A 63 -11.87 -0.91 -6.25
C ASP A 63 -12.89 -1.69 -5.40
N ASP A 64 -13.91 -0.98 -4.91
CA ASP A 64 -14.97 -1.55 -4.07
C ASP A 64 -15.79 -2.64 -4.80
N GLY A 65 -15.86 -2.58 -6.14
CA GLY A 65 -16.52 -3.59 -6.98
C GLY A 65 -15.62 -4.78 -7.33
N GLY A 66 -14.38 -4.80 -6.83
CA GLY A 66 -13.36 -5.80 -7.09
C GLY A 66 -12.59 -5.62 -8.40
N LYS A 67 -12.86 -4.56 -9.17
CA LYS A 67 -12.15 -4.29 -10.43
C LYS A 67 -10.71 -3.88 -10.13
N VAL A 68 -9.78 -4.43 -10.89
CA VAL A 68 -8.36 -4.11 -10.79
C VAL A 68 -7.97 -3.12 -11.87
N GLN A 69 -7.26 -2.08 -11.45
CA GLN A 69 -6.67 -1.07 -12.32
C GLN A 69 -5.21 -0.86 -11.93
N GLU A 70 -4.38 -0.49 -12.87
CA GLU A 70 -2.99 -0.17 -12.58
C GLU A 70 -2.86 1.29 -12.13
N ILE A 71 -2.03 1.52 -11.13
CA ILE A 71 -1.68 2.85 -10.65
C ILE A 71 -0.41 3.27 -11.38
N ARG A 72 -0.50 4.30 -12.23
CA ARG A 72 0.66 4.94 -12.87
C ARG A 72 0.56 6.45 -12.75
N ASN A 73 1.60 7.08 -12.21
CA ASN A 73 1.72 8.53 -12.10
C ASN A 73 0.49 9.20 -11.44
N GLY A 74 -0.05 8.57 -10.39
CA GLY A 74 -1.24 9.06 -9.68
C GLY A 74 -2.53 8.99 -10.46
N LYS A 75 -2.62 8.11 -11.47
CA LYS A 75 -3.83 7.84 -12.25
C LYS A 75 -4.10 6.34 -12.30
N LEU A 76 -5.38 6.00 -12.44
CA LEU A 76 -5.81 4.62 -12.65
C LEU A 76 -5.90 4.32 -14.15
N HIS A 77 -5.26 3.23 -14.57
CA HIS A 77 -5.23 2.74 -15.94
C HIS A 77 -5.87 1.35 -16.01
N ALA A 78 -6.36 0.98 -17.19
CA ALA A 78 -6.74 -0.41 -17.43
C ALA A 78 -5.52 -1.33 -17.28
N LEU A 79 -5.77 -2.60 -16.94
CA LEU A 79 -4.71 -3.60 -16.95
C LEU A 79 -4.14 -3.74 -18.35
N ASP A 80 -2.82 -3.75 -18.41
CA ASP A 80 -2.07 -4.00 -19.64
C ASP A 80 -2.18 -5.49 -19.98
N PRO A 81 -2.67 -5.88 -21.17
CA PRO A 81 -2.81 -7.29 -21.54
C PRO A 81 -1.47 -8.02 -21.61
N ASP A 82 -0.37 -7.31 -21.86
CA ASP A 82 0.98 -7.89 -22.01
C ASP A 82 1.78 -7.86 -20.69
N ASP A 83 1.11 -7.56 -19.58
CA ASP A 83 1.69 -7.50 -18.25
C ASP A 83 2.25 -8.85 -17.76
N LYS A 84 3.52 -8.83 -17.35
CA LYS A 84 4.25 -9.98 -16.80
C LYS A 84 4.44 -9.93 -15.28
N SER A 85 3.77 -9.03 -14.58
CA SER A 85 3.84 -8.89 -13.11
C SER A 85 3.25 -10.07 -12.35
N GLY A 86 2.42 -10.90 -13.00
CA GLY A 86 1.64 -11.97 -12.38
C GLY A 86 0.20 -11.57 -12.03
N ILE A 87 -0.18 -10.28 -12.10
CA ILE A 87 -1.51 -9.82 -11.67
C ILE A 87 -2.68 -10.52 -12.40
N HIS A 88 -2.48 -10.92 -13.66
CA HIS A 88 -3.47 -11.64 -14.46
C HIS A 88 -3.88 -13.00 -13.87
N GLY A 89 -3.02 -13.61 -13.04
CA GLY A 89 -3.36 -14.81 -12.27
C GLY A 89 -4.53 -14.56 -11.29
N PHE A 90 -4.62 -13.36 -10.75
CA PHE A 90 -5.54 -12.99 -9.67
C PHE A 90 -6.84 -12.37 -10.15
N VAL A 91 -7.01 -12.14 -11.45
CA VAL A 91 -8.19 -11.49 -12.02
C VAL A 91 -8.89 -12.35 -13.06
N ASP A 92 -10.21 -12.21 -13.14
CA ASP A 92 -11.00 -12.76 -14.24
C ASP A 92 -10.72 -11.96 -15.53
N PRO A 93 -10.32 -12.61 -16.63
CA PRO A 93 -9.86 -11.92 -17.84
C PRO A 93 -10.97 -11.19 -18.61
N LYS A 94 -12.25 -11.47 -18.32
CA LYS A 94 -13.39 -10.83 -19.00
C LYS A 94 -13.87 -9.60 -18.23
N THR A 95 -13.87 -9.69 -16.91
CA THR A 95 -14.41 -8.65 -16.03
C THR A 95 -13.33 -7.77 -15.40
N HIS A 96 -12.07 -8.20 -15.45
CA HIS A 96 -10.93 -7.62 -14.75
C HIS A 96 -11.15 -7.48 -13.25
N LYS A 97 -12.04 -8.31 -12.69
CA LYS A 97 -12.30 -8.36 -11.26
C LYS A 97 -11.41 -9.40 -10.60
N VAL A 98 -11.00 -9.14 -9.36
CA VAL A 98 -10.27 -10.12 -8.57
C VAL A 98 -11.06 -11.41 -8.38
N LYS A 99 -10.33 -12.53 -8.35
CA LYS A 99 -10.86 -13.86 -8.05
C LYS A 99 -10.90 -14.06 -6.53
N ASP A 100 -11.89 -13.45 -5.89
CA ASP A 100 -12.11 -13.67 -4.45
C ASP A 100 -12.67 -15.08 -4.19
N PRO A 101 -12.37 -15.70 -3.02
CA PRO A 101 -13.08 -16.88 -2.56
C PRO A 101 -14.59 -16.64 -2.48
N SER A 102 -15.37 -17.71 -2.68
CA SER A 102 -16.82 -17.63 -2.57
C SER A 102 -17.25 -17.13 -1.19
N PRO A 103 -18.41 -16.46 -1.04
CA PRO A 103 -18.92 -16.08 0.28
C PRO A 103 -19.01 -17.25 1.26
N THR A 104 -19.28 -18.45 0.75
CA THR A 104 -19.33 -19.69 1.54
C THR A 104 -17.94 -20.09 2.03
N ASP A 105 -16.92 -20.04 1.18
CA ASP A 105 -15.54 -20.30 1.59
C ASP A 105 -15.03 -19.23 2.56
N MET A 106 -15.36 -17.96 2.32
CA MET A 106 -15.06 -16.87 3.24
C MET A 106 -15.65 -17.13 4.62
N GLN A 107 -16.88 -17.64 4.71
CA GLN A 107 -17.52 -17.93 5.99
C GLN A 107 -16.96 -19.19 6.67
N LYS A 108 -16.72 -20.26 5.90
CA LYS A 108 -16.35 -21.58 6.44
C LYS A 108 -14.85 -21.72 6.71
N LYS A 109 -14.01 -21.22 5.81
CA LYS A 109 -12.55 -21.43 5.82
C LYS A 109 -11.81 -20.17 6.27
N TYR A 110 -12.19 -19.01 5.73
CA TYR A 110 -11.35 -17.81 5.83
C TYR A 110 -11.84 -16.76 6.82
N HIS A 111 -12.92 -17.00 7.56
CA HIS A 111 -13.50 -15.98 8.46
C HIS A 111 -12.54 -15.57 9.60
N ALA A 112 -11.59 -16.45 9.96
CA ALA A 112 -10.70 -16.33 11.10
C ALA A 112 -11.45 -16.14 12.44
N ARG A 113 -12.43 -17.02 12.72
CA ARG A 113 -13.17 -17.02 13.99
C ARG A 113 -12.20 -17.19 15.17
N LYS A 114 -12.48 -16.51 16.28
CA LYS A 114 -11.68 -16.61 17.50
C LYS A 114 -11.55 -18.08 17.93
N ASP A 115 -10.32 -18.58 18.03
CA ASP A 115 -10.07 -19.85 18.70
C ASP A 115 -9.98 -19.59 20.20
N LYS A 116 -10.81 -20.27 20.98
CA LYS A 116 -10.80 -20.15 22.45
C LYS A 116 -9.56 -20.80 23.06
N LYS A 117 -8.92 -21.74 22.35
CA LYS A 117 -7.73 -22.46 22.81
C LYS A 117 -6.43 -21.71 22.49
N ASN A 118 -6.45 -20.82 21.49
CA ASN A 118 -5.32 -20.03 21.06
C ASN A 118 -5.71 -18.54 21.02
N PRO A 119 -5.70 -17.83 22.17
CA PRO A 119 -6.18 -16.45 22.23
C PRO A 119 -5.23 -15.41 21.61
N GLY A 120 -3.96 -15.76 21.33
CA GLY A 120 -2.90 -14.85 20.88
C GLY A 120 -2.61 -14.82 19.37
N GLU A 121 -3.54 -15.27 18.53
CA GLU A 121 -3.35 -15.46 17.07
C GLU A 121 -3.27 -14.17 16.22
N GLY A 122 -2.83 -13.05 16.79
CA GLY A 122 -2.74 -11.77 16.09
C GLY A 122 -1.38 -11.56 15.44
N VAL A 123 -1.37 -11.06 14.20
CA VAL A 123 -0.13 -10.55 13.60
C VAL A 123 0.36 -9.34 14.37
N LYS A 124 1.67 -9.23 14.57
CA LYS A 124 2.26 -8.00 15.12
C LYS A 124 2.49 -7.00 13.99
N SER A 125 1.98 -5.78 14.14
CA SER A 125 2.27 -4.68 13.21
C SER A 125 3.20 -3.65 13.85
N GLU A 126 4.14 -3.13 13.06
CA GLU A 126 5.08 -2.10 13.48
C GLU A 126 4.72 -0.72 12.90
N LYS A 127 4.69 0.31 13.76
CA LYS A 127 4.45 1.68 13.31
C LYS A 127 5.64 2.18 12.50
N ILE A 128 5.40 2.68 11.29
CA ILE A 128 6.44 3.26 10.44
C ILE A 128 6.89 4.62 10.99
N LYS A 129 8.17 4.94 10.80
CA LYS A 129 8.79 6.21 11.22
C LYS A 129 9.18 7.11 10.05
N ASP A 130 9.10 6.57 8.83
CA ASP A 130 9.44 7.23 7.59
C ASP A 130 8.54 6.64 6.48
N PRO A 131 8.27 7.40 5.39
CA PRO A 131 7.52 6.88 4.26
C PRO A 131 8.16 5.64 3.63
N THR A 132 7.36 4.60 3.40
CA THR A 132 7.77 3.34 2.75
C THR A 132 7.21 3.25 1.33
N ASP A 133 7.68 2.28 0.54
CA ASP A 133 7.12 2.04 -0.79
C ASP A 133 5.62 1.70 -0.75
N LEU A 134 5.20 0.94 0.26
CA LEU A 134 3.80 0.57 0.42
C LEU A 134 2.94 1.75 0.91
N SER A 135 3.46 2.60 1.81
CA SER A 135 2.72 3.81 2.21
C SER A 135 2.58 4.78 1.03
N ARG A 136 3.66 5.00 0.26
CA ARG A 136 3.61 5.78 -0.99
C ARG A 136 2.62 5.20 -2.00
N ALA A 137 2.56 3.87 -2.14
CA ALA A 137 1.58 3.23 -3.03
C ALA A 137 0.13 3.47 -2.57
N THR A 138 -0.15 3.46 -1.26
CA THR A 138 -1.48 3.82 -0.73
C THR A 138 -1.84 5.28 -1.00
N GLU A 139 -0.89 6.19 -0.81
CA GLU A 139 -1.08 7.62 -1.07
C GLU A 139 -1.29 7.90 -2.56
N GLU A 140 -0.55 7.21 -3.44
CA GLU A 140 -0.75 7.32 -4.88
C GLU A 140 -2.14 6.79 -5.31
N ALA A 141 -2.60 5.68 -4.73
CA ALA A 141 -3.95 5.17 -4.98
C ALA A 141 -5.04 6.15 -4.50
N ARG A 142 -4.83 6.81 -3.34
CA ARG A 142 -5.73 7.87 -2.87
C ARG A 142 -5.76 9.04 -3.84
N ARG A 143 -4.59 9.49 -4.31
CA ARG A 143 -4.47 10.56 -5.30
C ARG A 143 -5.22 10.22 -6.57
N ALA A 144 -5.02 9.01 -7.09
CA ALA A 144 -5.67 8.51 -8.29
C ALA A 144 -7.20 8.44 -8.16
N ASN A 145 -7.71 8.15 -6.95
CA ASN A 145 -9.14 8.14 -6.64
C ASN A 145 -9.71 9.49 -6.19
N GLY A 146 -8.87 10.51 -5.98
CA GLY A 146 -9.29 11.76 -5.33
C GLY A 146 -9.82 11.57 -3.89
N ASP A 147 -9.41 10.49 -3.22
CA ASP A 147 -9.95 10.07 -1.92
C ASP A 147 -9.05 10.48 -0.75
N TYR A 148 -9.40 11.60 -0.12
CA TYR A 148 -8.73 12.14 1.07
C TYR A 148 -9.65 12.08 2.30
N LYS A 149 -10.51 11.05 2.38
CA LYS A 149 -11.52 10.91 3.43
C LYS A 149 -11.41 9.55 4.14
N GLY A 150 -12.14 9.44 5.26
CA GLY A 150 -11.95 8.48 6.36
C GLY A 150 -12.14 6.97 6.10
N LYS A 151 -12.06 6.48 4.86
CA LYS A 151 -11.83 5.04 4.62
C LYS A 151 -10.35 4.71 4.84
N ASN A 152 -10.03 3.49 5.28
CA ASN A 152 -8.63 3.04 5.41
C ASN A 152 -8.11 2.54 4.06
N TYR A 153 -6.83 2.73 3.76
CA TYR A 153 -6.14 2.04 2.67
C TYR A 153 -5.11 1.07 3.25
N ALA A 154 -4.84 0.01 2.49
CA ALA A 154 -3.76 -0.93 2.75
C ALA A 154 -3.08 -1.29 1.44
N ALA A 155 -1.82 -1.70 1.53
CA ALA A 155 -1.05 -2.20 0.41
C ALA A 155 -0.31 -3.47 0.84
N LEU A 156 -0.16 -4.42 -0.08
CA LEU A 156 0.69 -5.59 0.10
C LEU A 156 1.67 -5.74 -1.05
N LYS A 157 2.82 -6.33 -0.77
CA LYS A 157 3.86 -6.69 -1.74
C LYS A 157 3.81 -8.19 -1.99
N TYR A 158 3.49 -8.56 -3.23
CA TYR A 158 3.50 -9.94 -3.70
C TYR A 158 4.83 -10.25 -4.37
N LYS A 159 5.39 -11.43 -4.08
CA LYS A 159 6.52 -12.01 -4.82
C LYS A 159 6.50 -13.53 -4.73
N ASP A 160 6.40 -14.20 -5.88
CA ASP A 160 6.48 -15.66 -5.97
C ASP A 160 7.86 -16.17 -6.42
N GLU A 161 7.99 -17.49 -6.50
CA GLU A 161 9.20 -18.19 -6.94
C GLU A 161 9.48 -18.03 -8.44
N ASP A 162 8.45 -17.82 -9.24
CA ASP A 162 8.55 -17.58 -10.69
C ASP A 162 9.06 -16.16 -11.02
N GLY A 163 9.24 -15.32 -10.00
CA GLY A 163 9.76 -13.96 -10.11
C GLY A 163 8.69 -12.92 -10.42
N HIS A 164 7.41 -13.30 -10.41
CA HIS A 164 6.31 -12.36 -10.48
C HIS A 164 6.32 -11.47 -9.23
N LYS A 165 6.13 -10.17 -9.42
CA LYS A 165 6.17 -9.18 -8.34
C LYS A 165 5.25 -8.00 -8.63
N PHE A 166 4.46 -7.62 -7.64
CA PHE A 166 3.63 -6.42 -7.70
C PHE A 166 3.24 -5.90 -6.31
N VAL A 167 2.74 -4.67 -6.28
CA VAL A 167 2.02 -4.12 -5.13
C VAL A 167 0.53 -4.13 -5.42
N LEU A 168 -0.27 -4.62 -4.47
CA LEU A 168 -1.73 -4.54 -4.53
C LEU A 168 -2.22 -3.61 -3.44
N VAL A 169 -2.99 -2.59 -3.85
CA VAL A 169 -3.55 -1.56 -2.99
C VAL A 169 -5.07 -1.68 -3.00
N GLY A 170 -5.71 -1.44 -1.86
CA GLY A 170 -7.16 -1.45 -1.75
C GLY A 170 -7.60 -0.70 -0.52
N ARG A 171 -8.88 -0.36 -0.48
CA ARG A 171 -9.47 0.38 0.63
C ARG A 171 -10.52 -0.42 1.36
N SER A 172 -10.84 0.02 2.57
CA SER A 172 -11.99 -0.47 3.31
C SER A 172 -13.28 -0.08 2.61
N ASP A 173 -14.18 -1.03 2.46
CA ASP A 173 -15.52 -0.82 1.93
C ASP A 173 -16.52 -1.82 2.54
N TYR A 174 -17.81 -1.50 2.46
CA TYR A 174 -18.87 -2.40 2.90
C TYR A 174 -18.84 -3.73 2.14
N ASP A 175 -18.67 -3.70 0.82
CA ASP A 175 -18.73 -4.88 -0.05
C ASP A 175 -17.45 -5.71 0.04
N ARG A 176 -16.30 -5.06 0.24
CA ARG A 176 -14.99 -5.73 0.30
C ARG A 176 -14.42 -5.94 1.69
N SER A 177 -15.08 -5.48 2.75
CA SER A 177 -14.61 -5.49 4.14
C SER A 177 -13.44 -4.50 4.37
N HIS A 178 -12.74 -4.64 5.49
CA HIS A 178 -11.59 -3.80 5.82
C HIS A 178 -10.47 -3.96 4.78
N SER A 179 -9.67 -2.91 4.60
CA SER A 179 -8.62 -2.80 3.59
C SER A 179 -7.72 -4.04 3.49
N GLU A 180 -7.30 -4.60 4.62
CA GLU A 180 -6.44 -5.78 4.74
C GLU A 180 -7.10 -7.01 4.12
N ARG A 181 -8.40 -7.20 4.41
CA ARG A 181 -9.20 -8.27 3.81
C ARG A 181 -9.50 -7.99 2.34
N SER A 182 -9.73 -6.73 1.98
CA SER A 182 -10.01 -6.33 0.60
C SER A 182 -8.88 -6.71 -0.35
N ILE A 183 -7.63 -6.46 0.06
CA ILE A 183 -6.43 -6.82 -0.72
C ILE A 183 -5.97 -8.25 -0.50
N GLY A 184 -6.25 -8.86 0.67
CA GLY A 184 -5.78 -10.21 0.96
C GLY A 184 -6.66 -11.33 0.39
N LYS A 185 -7.97 -11.11 0.23
CA LYS A 185 -8.91 -12.13 -0.29
C LYS A 185 -8.44 -12.80 -1.58
N PRO A 186 -7.96 -12.08 -2.62
CA PRO A 186 -7.54 -12.70 -3.87
C PRO A 186 -6.33 -13.64 -3.73
N LEU A 187 -5.58 -13.55 -2.62
CA LEU A 187 -4.38 -14.35 -2.38
C LEU A 187 -4.68 -15.64 -1.59
N LEU A 188 -5.92 -15.80 -1.10
CA LEU A 188 -6.31 -16.98 -0.33
C LEU A 188 -6.41 -18.23 -1.20
N GLY A 189 -5.99 -19.37 -0.65
CA GLY A 189 -6.10 -20.68 -1.31
C GLY A 189 -4.85 -21.11 -2.08
N GLY A 190 -3.68 -20.54 -1.79
CA GLY A 190 -2.42 -21.00 -2.37
C GLY A 190 -1.32 -19.94 -2.48
N HIS A 191 -1.63 -18.65 -2.33
CA HIS A 191 -0.70 -17.54 -2.56
C HIS A 191 -0.36 -16.75 -1.30
N GLU A 192 -0.83 -17.20 -0.14
CA GLU A 192 -0.66 -16.47 1.12
C GLU A 192 0.82 -16.34 1.53
N GLY A 193 1.63 -17.37 1.24
CA GLY A 193 3.08 -17.40 1.53
C GLY A 193 3.92 -16.47 0.64
N ASP A 194 3.35 -15.99 -0.46
CA ASP A 194 4.03 -15.11 -1.43
C ASP A 194 3.91 -13.63 -1.06
N VAL A 195 3.09 -13.29 -0.06
CA VAL A 195 3.01 -11.92 0.46
C VAL A 195 4.20 -11.66 1.37
N LYS A 196 5.05 -10.69 1.01
CA LYS A 196 6.30 -10.40 1.73
C LYS A 196 6.17 -9.26 2.71
N GLU A 197 5.37 -8.27 2.38
CA GLU A 197 5.14 -7.07 3.19
C GLU A 197 3.67 -6.67 3.10
N LEU A 198 3.11 -6.20 4.21
CA LEU A 198 1.76 -5.65 4.28
C LEU A 198 1.81 -4.34 5.09
N TYR A 199 1.23 -3.29 4.52
CA TYR A 199 1.11 -1.99 5.15
C TYR A 199 -0.36 -1.59 5.26
N THR A 200 -0.71 -0.94 6.36
CA THR A 200 -2.04 -0.40 6.63
C THR A 200 -1.93 1.04 7.11
N GLU A 201 -2.84 1.92 6.69
CA GLU A 201 -2.76 3.31 7.19
C GLU A 201 -3.01 3.43 8.68
N ARG A 202 -3.86 2.55 9.22
CA ARG A 202 -4.16 2.39 10.63
C ARG A 202 -3.83 0.97 11.06
N ALA A 203 -3.33 0.77 12.28
CA ALA A 203 -3.02 -0.56 12.80
C ALA A 203 -4.20 -1.54 12.60
N PRO A 204 -3.94 -2.81 12.25
CA PRO A 204 -5.01 -3.78 12.00
C PRO A 204 -5.98 -3.89 13.18
N CYS A 205 -7.28 -3.90 12.89
CA CYS A 205 -8.29 -3.85 13.94
C CYS A 205 -8.29 -5.13 14.82
N GLN A 206 -8.47 -4.99 16.14
CA GLN A 206 -8.40 -6.09 17.13
C GLN A 206 -9.78 -6.70 17.49
N ASP A 207 -10.83 -6.06 17.02
CA ASP A 207 -12.24 -6.44 17.22
C ASP A 207 -12.93 -6.45 15.85
N GLY A 208 -14.07 -7.14 15.75
CA GLY A 208 -14.72 -7.58 14.51
C GLY A 208 -14.55 -6.60 13.35
N PRO A 209 -14.10 -7.02 12.14
CA PRO A 209 -13.74 -8.36 11.66
C PRO A 209 -12.38 -8.90 12.15
N ASN A 210 -11.70 -8.21 13.07
CA ASN A 210 -10.41 -8.61 13.66
C ASN A 210 -9.35 -8.93 12.58
N CYS A 211 -8.85 -7.87 11.93
CA CYS A 211 -7.86 -7.97 10.87
C CYS A 211 -6.52 -8.44 11.39
N GLU A 212 -6.16 -8.09 12.63
CA GLU A 212 -4.94 -8.58 13.30
C GLU A 212 -4.89 -10.11 13.29
N ARG A 213 -5.97 -10.78 13.76
CA ARG A 213 -6.06 -12.24 13.73
C ARG A 213 -6.14 -12.80 12.32
N TRP A 214 -6.86 -12.12 11.44
CA TRP A 214 -7.08 -12.63 10.09
C TRP A 214 -5.77 -12.67 9.29
N VAL A 215 -4.97 -11.60 9.37
CA VAL A 215 -3.64 -11.55 8.74
C VAL A 215 -2.71 -12.57 9.39
N GLY A 216 -2.68 -12.64 10.73
CA GLY A 216 -1.83 -13.61 11.44
C GLY A 216 -2.15 -15.06 11.04
N ARG A 217 -3.44 -15.41 11.02
CA ARG A 217 -3.88 -16.77 10.69
C ARG A 217 -3.59 -17.16 9.25
N HIS A 218 -3.84 -16.28 8.27
CA HIS A 218 -3.79 -16.71 6.86
C HIS A 218 -2.48 -16.39 6.18
N PHE A 219 -1.80 -15.30 6.56
CA PHE A 219 -0.57 -14.85 5.91
C PHE A 219 0.65 -15.14 6.75
N GLU A 220 0.72 -14.64 7.99
CA GLU A 220 1.90 -14.85 8.86
C GLU A 220 2.14 -16.34 9.16
N SER A 221 1.07 -17.13 9.35
CA SER A 221 1.21 -18.59 9.55
C SER A 221 1.79 -19.34 8.33
N LYS A 222 1.72 -18.74 7.14
CA LYS A 222 2.22 -19.27 5.87
C LYS A 222 3.56 -18.67 5.47
N ASN A 223 3.82 -17.44 5.90
CA ASN A 223 5.08 -16.74 5.77
C ASN A 223 5.45 -16.11 7.12
N PRO A 224 6.23 -16.82 7.97
CA PRO A 224 6.67 -16.30 9.27
C PRO A 224 7.55 -15.05 9.16
N ASP A 225 8.12 -14.77 7.99
CA ASP A 225 8.93 -13.58 7.71
C ASP A 225 8.10 -12.40 7.16
N LEU A 226 6.77 -12.53 7.13
CA LEU A 226 5.87 -11.47 6.71
C LEU A 226 6.07 -10.23 7.59
N LYS A 227 6.45 -9.11 6.95
CA LYS A 227 6.52 -7.82 7.63
C LYS A 227 5.16 -7.13 7.57
N VAL A 228 4.56 -6.85 8.73
CA VAL A 228 3.35 -6.05 8.81
C VAL A 228 3.64 -4.71 9.47
N SER A 229 3.20 -3.63 8.83
CA SER A 229 3.43 -2.27 9.32
C SER A 229 2.17 -1.41 9.26
N HIS A 230 2.17 -0.33 10.03
CA HIS A 230 1.07 0.63 10.04
C HIS A 230 1.52 2.08 10.15
N GLY A 231 0.65 3.00 9.75
CA GLY A 231 0.89 4.45 9.80
C GLY A 231 0.56 5.06 11.16
N VAL A 232 -0.71 4.99 11.55
CA VAL A 232 -1.21 5.53 12.82
C VAL A 232 -1.79 4.42 13.69
N ASP A 233 -1.71 4.61 14.99
CA ASP A 233 -2.20 3.62 15.94
C ASP A 233 -3.72 3.49 15.88
N TYR A 234 -4.20 2.30 16.22
CA TYR A 234 -5.62 2.00 16.23
C TYR A 234 -5.93 1.02 17.36
N ASP A 235 -6.77 1.44 18.30
CA ASP A 235 -7.28 0.59 19.37
C ASP A 235 -8.81 0.63 19.37
N ASN A 236 -9.42 -0.53 19.11
CA ASN A 236 -10.88 -0.68 19.13
C ASN A 236 -11.52 -0.42 20.49
N LYS A 237 -10.75 -0.41 21.59
CA LYS A 237 -11.26 -0.09 22.93
C LYS A 237 -11.42 1.42 23.16
N VAL A 238 -10.80 2.24 22.31
CA VAL A 238 -10.94 3.69 22.32
C VAL A 238 -12.21 4.09 21.55
N VAL A 239 -12.96 5.07 22.08
CA VAL A 239 -14.18 5.56 21.42
C VAL A 239 -13.86 6.12 20.03
N THR A 240 -14.75 5.91 19.06
CA THR A 240 -14.49 6.17 17.63
C THR A 240 -13.98 7.59 17.36
N GLU A 241 -14.56 8.61 17.99
CA GLU A 241 -14.13 10.00 17.82
C GLU A 241 -12.66 10.17 18.17
N ASP A 242 -12.21 9.45 19.19
CA ASP A 242 -10.89 9.55 19.77
C ASP A 242 -9.85 8.69 19.06
N ARG A 243 -10.30 7.58 18.47
CA ARG A 243 -9.50 6.62 17.72
C ARG A 243 -9.06 7.11 16.34
N ASP A 244 -9.85 7.99 15.71
CA ASP A 244 -9.62 8.38 14.31
C ASP A 244 -8.83 9.70 14.14
N TRP A 245 -8.41 10.36 15.23
CA TRP A 245 -7.75 11.68 15.14
C TRP A 245 -6.43 11.64 14.38
N GLY A 246 -5.58 10.65 14.65
CA GLY A 246 -4.30 10.54 13.95
C GLY A 246 -4.48 10.35 12.45
N HIS A 247 -5.40 9.48 12.05
CA HIS A 247 -5.72 9.28 10.65
C HIS A 247 -6.30 10.53 9.98
N LYS A 248 -7.16 11.28 10.67
CA LYS A 248 -7.68 12.57 10.17
C LYS A 248 -6.56 13.61 9.99
N ALA A 249 -5.60 13.68 10.92
CA ALA A 249 -4.46 14.58 10.81
C ALA A 249 -3.59 14.21 9.60
N TYR A 250 -3.29 12.92 9.43
CA TYR A 250 -2.60 12.40 8.26
C TYR A 250 -3.33 12.76 6.96
N LEU A 251 -4.63 12.47 6.83
CA LEU A 251 -5.38 12.76 5.60
C LEU A 251 -5.44 14.26 5.27
N LYS A 252 -5.49 15.11 6.31
CA LYS A 252 -5.44 16.57 6.14
C LYS A 252 -4.09 17.00 5.58
N GLN A 253 -2.99 16.47 6.11
CA GLN A 253 -1.63 16.76 5.63
C GLN A 253 -1.44 16.22 4.21
N LEU A 254 -1.83 14.97 3.96
CA LEU A 254 -1.72 14.33 2.64
C LEU A 254 -2.42 15.15 1.55
N LYS A 255 -3.62 15.66 1.85
CA LYS A 255 -4.37 16.52 0.92
C LYS A 255 -3.63 17.83 0.65
N ALA A 256 -2.98 18.41 1.66
CA ALA A 256 -2.20 19.63 1.50
C ALA A 256 -0.94 19.38 0.65
N ASP A 257 -0.20 18.31 0.95
CA ASP A 257 1.03 17.92 0.24
C ASP A 257 0.73 17.68 -1.25
N HIS A 258 -0.28 16.85 -1.54
CA HIS A 258 -0.71 16.59 -2.92
C HIS A 258 -1.22 17.84 -3.63
N GLY A 259 -1.88 18.75 -2.91
CA GLY A 259 -2.32 20.03 -3.43
C GLY A 259 -1.16 20.98 -3.77
N ALA A 260 -0.03 20.85 -3.08
CA ALA A 260 1.21 21.56 -3.35
C ALA A 260 2.10 20.87 -4.42
N GLY A 261 1.69 19.69 -4.91
CA GLY A 261 2.48 18.89 -5.86
C GLY A 261 3.57 18.03 -5.20
N ASP A 262 3.58 17.94 -3.87
CA ASP A 262 4.47 17.03 -3.14
C ASP A 262 3.87 15.62 -3.14
N HIS A 263 4.64 14.65 -3.63
CA HIS A 263 4.28 13.24 -3.73
C HIS A 263 5.38 12.33 -3.16
N SER A 264 6.26 12.89 -2.32
CA SER A 264 7.41 12.18 -1.73
C SER A 264 7.02 11.18 -0.65
N GLY A 265 5.82 11.31 -0.08
CA GLY A 265 5.27 10.44 0.96
C GLY A 265 4.95 11.23 2.22
N THR A 266 3.70 11.18 2.68
CA THR A 266 3.26 11.92 3.87
C THR A 266 3.33 11.06 5.13
N MET A 267 2.90 9.80 5.09
CA MET A 267 2.83 8.95 6.28
C MET A 267 4.22 8.68 6.87
N GLY A 268 4.36 8.78 8.19
CA GLY A 268 5.61 8.56 8.90
C GLY A 268 6.47 9.82 9.05
N THR A 269 6.25 10.86 8.24
CA THR A 269 7.02 12.13 8.34
C THR A 269 6.82 12.88 9.66
N LYS A 270 5.74 12.57 10.38
CA LYS A 270 5.36 13.14 11.68
C LYS A 270 4.67 12.06 12.49
N ASP A 271 4.65 12.20 13.81
CA ASP A 271 3.72 11.41 14.62
C ASP A 271 2.31 11.97 14.49
N PHE A 272 1.54 11.41 13.55
CA PHE A 272 0.17 11.86 13.33
C PHE A 272 -0.76 11.55 14.50
N ASP A 273 -0.45 10.57 15.35
CA ASP A 273 -1.24 10.33 16.56
C ASP A 273 -1.12 11.49 17.54
N GLU A 274 0.08 12.04 17.73
CA GLU A 274 0.32 13.25 18.53
C GLU A 274 -0.31 14.49 17.89
N VAL A 275 -0.07 14.72 16.59
CA VAL A 275 -0.64 15.86 15.86
C VAL A 275 -2.18 15.84 15.89
N GLY A 276 -2.77 14.65 15.79
CA GLY A 276 -4.21 14.47 15.89
C GLY A 276 -4.77 14.83 17.27
N GLN A 277 -4.02 14.54 18.34
CA GLN A 277 -4.42 14.87 19.70
C GLN A 277 -4.33 16.37 20.00
N GLU A 278 -3.28 17.06 19.52
CA GLU A 278 -3.13 18.52 19.68
C GLU A 278 -4.28 19.31 19.04
N GLY A 279 -4.83 18.79 17.94
CA GLY A 279 -5.99 19.37 17.25
C GLY A 279 -7.32 19.26 18.00
N ARG A 280 -7.37 18.56 19.15
CA ARG A 280 -8.59 18.47 19.97
C ARG A 280 -8.88 19.79 20.66
N THR A 281 -10.00 20.40 20.31
CA THR A 281 -10.63 21.36 21.23
C THR A 281 -11.07 20.62 22.50
N PRO A 282 -10.65 21.03 23.70
CA PRO A 282 -11.10 20.38 24.93
C PRO A 282 -12.63 20.44 25.00
N ARG A 283 -13.29 19.27 25.06
CA ARG A 283 -14.71 19.23 25.41
C ARG A 283 -14.83 19.75 26.84
N VAL A 284 -15.30 20.99 27.01
CA VAL A 284 -15.70 21.52 28.31
C VAL A 284 -16.73 20.55 28.88
N LYS A 285 -16.34 19.79 29.92
CA LYS A 285 -17.28 18.97 30.69
C LYS A 285 -18.33 19.93 31.24
N LYS A 286 -19.53 19.96 30.65
CA LYS A 286 -20.70 20.59 31.27
C LYS A 286 -20.92 19.85 32.59
N ARG A 287 -20.42 20.41 33.70
CA ARG A 287 -20.83 20.02 35.04
C ARG A 287 -22.34 20.23 35.10
N ALA A 288 -23.09 19.14 35.14
CA ALA A 288 -24.49 19.17 35.52
C ALA A 288 -24.54 19.78 36.92
N ARG A 289 -24.93 21.06 37.03
CA ARG A 289 -25.42 21.62 38.27
C ARG A 289 -26.68 20.82 38.62
N LYS A 290 -26.56 19.86 39.52
CA LYS A 290 -27.73 19.36 40.25
C LYS A 290 -28.29 20.56 41.00
N GLY A 291 -29.57 20.84 40.75
CA GLY A 291 -30.28 21.99 41.26
C GLY A 291 -30.41 21.99 42.78
N LEU A 292 -30.71 23.20 43.24
CA LEU A 292 -31.13 23.66 44.57
C LEU A 292 -32.00 22.67 45.35
#